data_AF-E4WSS6-F1
#
_entry.id   AF-E4WSS6-F1
#
_cell.length_a   1.000
_cell.length_b   1.000
_cell.length_c   1.000
_cell.angle_alpha   90.00
_cell.angle_beta   90.00
_cell.angle_gamma   90.00
#
_symmetry.space_group_name_H-M   'P 1'
#
loop_
_entity.id
_entity.type
_entity.pdbx_description
1 polymer ?
#
loop_
_entity_poly.entity_id
_entity_poly.type
_entity_poly.pdbx_seq_one_letter_code
_entity_poly.pdbx_strand_id
1 'polypeptide(L)'
;MKANTILLIAGKISADVCPDFNKSERCQSACSGDFYNCTHSCSDDNISCVTRCQGEFLDCDQNCPCGANCVAGCNECPEAEFCDYTDLLIINPVQAGINKAIVLDSATKTHTIVDYDYGYPANIEDSCSVVFRGVPYILGSYYQYRQIAIVGKNGIVVQDEELSIPHVDGYYGSCSVFADSVSLCFYTGLGKSCNSWRPEEGQDVFAADSNVSHDWASMVTFQNQLVAVGGCNGGICHNNVEFYDGSIWSFGESVPLEEIYSHALTTDQESIYLFSGLTSNPENVLRYQNGTWSTIGKLLDTRYWNNSAIQLGHFVYTGRCSLEKVTVVEKFQTEVVISDEGGCQLDLYYATMLEFPNSLF
;
A
#
# COMPACT_ATOMS: atom_id res chain seq x y z
N MET A 1 27.71 -16.52 39.81
CA MET A 1 27.47 -15.20 39.22
C MET A 1 25.99 -15.09 38.93
N LYS A 2 25.39 -13.95 39.30
CA LYS A 2 23.95 -13.76 39.51
C LYS A 2 23.18 -13.73 38.20
N ALA A 3 22.00 -14.34 38.21
CA ALA A 3 20.97 -14.19 37.21
C ALA A 3 20.46 -12.74 37.21
N ASN A 4 20.44 -12.10 36.04
CA ASN A 4 19.77 -10.81 35.84
C ASN A 4 18.30 -11.07 35.55
N THR A 5 17.47 -10.85 36.56
CA THR A 5 16.02 -10.71 36.43
C THR A 5 15.73 -9.36 35.78
N ILE A 6 15.24 -9.37 34.54
CA ILE A 6 14.66 -8.19 33.90
C ILE A 6 13.28 -7.97 34.54
N LEU A 7 13.12 -6.82 35.18
CA LEU A 7 11.89 -6.36 35.80
C LEU A 7 10.98 -5.83 34.68
N LEU A 8 9.95 -6.58 34.29
CA LEU A 8 8.86 -6.06 33.47
C LEU A 8 8.00 -5.14 34.34
N ILE A 9 8.16 -3.84 34.16
CA ILE A 9 7.23 -2.85 34.69
C ILE A 9 5.95 -2.97 33.87
N ALA A 10 4.88 -3.45 34.49
CA ALA A 10 3.53 -3.39 33.96
C ALA A 10 3.07 -1.92 33.94
N GLY A 11 3.47 -1.18 32.90
CA GLY A 11 2.80 0.05 32.48
C GLY A 11 1.55 -0.33 31.69
N LYS A 12 0.45 0.38 31.90
CA LYS A 12 -0.73 0.30 31.04
C LYS A 12 -0.30 0.53 29.59
N ILE A 13 -0.30 -0.52 28.77
CA ILE A 13 -0.19 -0.39 27.31
C ILE A 13 -1.60 -0.06 26.81
N SER A 14 -1.96 1.21 26.90
CA SER A 14 -2.55 1.87 25.74
C SER A 14 -1.33 2.42 25.02
N ALA A 15 -0.73 1.63 24.13
CA ALA A 15 0.06 2.26 23.09
C ALA A 15 -0.97 3.03 22.29
N ASP A 16 -1.01 4.34 22.45
CA ASP A 16 -1.95 5.16 21.71
C ASP A 16 -1.70 4.87 20.22
N VAL A 17 -2.74 4.41 19.53
CA VAL A 17 -2.70 4.15 18.08
C VAL A 17 -2.12 5.38 17.41
N CYS A 18 -1.06 5.18 16.64
CA CYS A 18 -0.35 6.29 15.99
C CYS A 18 -1.31 7.04 15.05
N PRO A 19 -1.57 8.34 15.27
CA PRO A 19 -2.51 9.10 14.45
C PRO A 19 -2.03 9.30 13.01
N ASP A 20 -0.71 9.24 12.79
CA ASP A 20 -0.03 9.47 11.52
C ASP A 20 0.68 8.20 11.02
N PHE A 21 0.08 7.02 11.22
CA PHE A 21 0.73 5.72 10.96
C PHE A 21 1.26 5.58 9.53
N ASN A 22 0.48 5.99 8.53
CA ASN A 22 0.89 5.98 7.13
C ASN A 22 2.14 6.85 6.87
N LYS A 23 2.23 8.02 7.52
CA LYS A 23 3.41 8.90 7.42
C LYS A 23 4.62 8.30 8.13
N SER A 24 4.40 7.62 9.26
CA SER A 24 5.42 6.83 9.93
C SER A 24 5.98 5.77 8.98
N GLU A 25 5.13 4.93 8.38
CA GLU A 25 5.57 3.87 7.46
C GLU A 25 6.34 4.43 6.27
N ARG A 26 5.86 5.55 5.69
CA ARG A 26 6.56 6.23 4.60
C ARG A 26 7.94 6.74 5.02
N CYS A 27 8.01 7.40 6.18
CA CYS A 27 9.25 7.92 6.73
C CYS A 27 10.27 6.81 6.98
N GLN A 28 9.82 5.72 7.63
CA GLN A 28 10.66 4.56 7.91
C GLN A 28 11.14 3.87 6.64
N SER A 29 10.29 3.79 5.63
CA SER A 29 10.65 3.33 4.29
C SER A 29 11.77 4.21 3.71
N ALA A 30 11.64 5.53 3.75
CA ALA A 30 12.68 6.45 3.28
C ALA A 30 14.00 6.32 4.07
N CYS A 31 13.94 6.26 5.41
CA CYS A 31 15.10 6.04 6.27
C CYS A 31 15.82 4.73 5.91
N SER A 32 15.08 3.66 5.63
CA SER A 32 15.64 2.38 5.17
C SER A 32 16.35 2.53 3.81
N GLY A 33 15.77 3.31 2.90
CA GLY A 33 16.39 3.66 1.62
C GLY A 33 17.73 4.38 1.78
N ASP A 34 17.77 5.42 2.62
CA ASP A 34 18.99 6.18 2.90
C ASP A 34 20.05 5.32 3.58
N PHE A 35 19.64 4.45 4.50
CA PHE A 35 20.52 3.49 5.15
C PHE A 35 21.13 2.51 4.13
N TYR A 36 20.32 1.96 3.22
CA TYR A 36 20.78 1.09 2.16
C TYR A 36 21.81 1.81 1.27
N ASN A 37 21.49 3.00 0.78
CA ASN A 37 22.39 3.78 -0.08
C ASN A 37 23.71 4.12 0.62
N CYS A 38 23.64 4.51 1.89
CA CYS A 38 24.81 4.81 2.71
C CYS A 38 25.71 3.58 2.87
N THR A 39 25.14 2.43 3.23
CA THR A 39 25.89 1.19 3.45
C THR A 39 26.45 0.60 2.16
N HIS A 40 25.73 0.69 1.05
CA HIS A 40 26.20 0.25 -0.26
C HIS A 40 27.37 1.11 -0.79
N SER A 41 27.45 2.36 -0.34
CA SER A 41 28.56 3.27 -0.65
C SER A 41 29.80 3.05 0.24
N CYS A 42 29.69 2.22 1.29
CA CYS A 42 30.82 1.89 2.14
C CYS A 42 31.74 0.87 1.47
N SER A 43 33.05 1.00 1.69
CA SER A 43 34.00 -0.08 1.36
C SER A 43 33.92 -1.21 2.40
N ASP A 44 34.14 -2.45 1.96
CA ASP A 44 34.03 -3.66 2.80
C ASP A 44 34.86 -3.61 4.09
N ASP A 45 36.01 -2.92 4.07
CA ASP A 45 36.91 -2.81 5.23
C ASP A 45 36.55 -1.64 6.17
N ASN A 46 35.55 -0.82 5.83
CA ASN A 46 35.23 0.40 6.57
C ASN A 46 34.04 0.21 7.52
N ILE A 47 34.26 -0.53 8.60
CA ILE A 47 33.28 -0.74 9.69
C ILE A 47 32.79 0.61 10.26
N SER A 48 33.64 1.64 10.28
CA SER A 48 33.26 2.97 10.77
C SER A 48 32.22 3.65 9.89
N CYS A 49 32.22 3.38 8.58
CA CYS A 49 31.21 3.86 7.64
C CYS A 49 29.85 3.23 7.95
N VAL A 50 29.77 1.90 8.04
CA VAL A 50 28.54 1.17 8.35
C VAL A 50 27.96 1.61 9.70
N THR A 51 28.82 1.78 10.72
CA THR A 51 28.39 2.24 12.04
C THR A 51 27.79 3.65 12.00
N ARG A 52 28.35 4.55 11.16
CA ARG A 52 27.78 5.89 10.97
C ARG A 52 26.42 5.82 10.26
N CYS A 53 26.30 5.04 9.19
CA CYS A 53 25.03 4.83 8.51
C CYS A 53 23.95 4.30 9.47
N GLN A 54 24.31 3.36 10.36
CA GLN A 54 23.39 2.86 11.40
C GLN A 54 22.97 3.96 12.38
N GLY A 55 23.91 4.83 12.77
CA GLY A 55 23.59 5.98 13.62
C GLY A 55 22.62 6.95 12.95
N GLU A 56 22.85 7.27 11.67
CA GLU A 56 21.98 8.14 10.86
C GLU A 56 20.60 7.52 10.65
N PHE A 57 20.53 6.20 10.40
CA PHE A 57 19.27 5.46 10.30
C PHE A 57 18.45 5.53 11.60
N LEU A 58 19.09 5.26 12.75
CA LEU A 58 18.40 5.31 14.04
C LEU A 58 17.90 6.71 14.38
N ASP A 59 18.67 7.75 14.04
CA ASP A 59 18.22 9.14 14.21
C ASP A 59 17.03 9.46 13.30
N CYS A 60 17.09 9.06 12.03
CA CYS A 60 15.99 9.19 11.07
C CYS A 60 14.71 8.51 11.57
N ASP A 61 14.79 7.22 11.92
CA ASP A 61 13.65 6.42 12.41
C ASP A 61 13.04 7.00 13.69
N GLN A 62 13.87 7.48 14.63
CA GLN A 62 13.38 8.10 15.86
C GLN A 62 12.67 9.44 15.62
N ASN A 63 13.04 10.16 14.56
CA ASN A 63 12.46 11.45 14.17
C ASN A 63 11.28 11.32 13.21
N CYS A 64 10.94 10.11 12.75
CA CYS A 64 9.71 9.87 12.00
C CYS A 64 8.47 10.19 12.85
N PRO A 65 7.34 10.60 12.24
CA PRO A 65 6.06 10.70 12.95
C PRO A 65 5.76 9.39 13.69
N CYS A 66 5.38 9.47 14.96
CA CYS A 66 5.19 8.33 15.87
C CYS A 66 6.46 7.56 16.27
N GLY A 67 7.64 8.08 15.90
CA GLY A 67 8.93 7.65 16.43
C GLY A 67 9.17 8.13 17.87
N ALA A 68 10.30 7.73 18.44
CA ALA A 68 10.62 8.02 19.85
C ALA A 68 10.70 9.52 20.18
N ASN A 69 11.05 10.36 19.20
CA ASN A 69 11.14 11.82 19.37
C ASN A 69 9.87 12.56 18.92
N CYS A 70 8.89 11.85 18.34
CA CYS A 70 7.67 12.42 17.75
C CYS A 70 6.46 11.53 18.07
N VAL A 71 6.28 11.18 19.34
CA VAL A 71 5.32 10.14 19.78
C VAL A 71 3.88 10.49 19.41
N ALA A 72 3.51 11.77 19.44
CA ALA A 72 2.19 12.23 19.02
C ALA A 72 2.05 12.51 17.51
N GLY A 73 2.99 12.01 16.70
CA GLY A 73 3.01 12.18 15.25
C GLY A 73 3.34 13.62 14.84
N CYS A 74 2.70 14.06 13.75
CA CYS A 74 2.91 15.38 13.16
C CYS A 74 2.42 16.53 14.03
N ASN A 75 1.60 16.26 15.05
CA ASN A 75 1.19 17.27 16.01
C ASN A 75 2.35 17.73 16.92
N GLU A 76 3.29 16.84 17.21
CA GLU A 76 4.48 17.13 18.01
C GLU A 76 5.67 17.57 17.14
N CYS A 77 5.80 16.96 15.96
CA CYS A 77 6.86 17.25 14.99
C CYS A 77 6.31 17.77 13.65
N PRO A 78 5.73 18.99 13.61
CA PRO A 78 5.14 19.52 12.38
C PRO A 78 6.18 19.82 11.30
N GLU A 79 7.45 19.99 11.68
CA GLU A 79 8.56 20.27 10.75
C GLU A 79 9.19 19.00 10.17
N ALA A 80 8.75 17.80 10.56
CA ALA A 80 9.24 16.57 9.98
C ALA A 80 8.83 16.49 8.49
N GLU A 81 9.76 16.09 7.62
CA GLU A 81 9.62 16.13 6.15
C GLU A 81 8.33 15.46 5.65
N PHE A 82 7.89 14.39 6.31
CA PHE A 82 6.72 13.61 5.91
C PHE A 82 5.39 14.19 6.41
N CYS A 83 5.41 15.22 7.26
CA CYS A 83 4.19 15.81 7.81
C CYS A 83 3.42 16.68 6.81
N ASP A 84 4.09 17.17 5.77
CA ASP A 84 3.49 17.94 4.68
C ASP A 84 2.80 17.05 3.63
N TYR A 85 2.90 15.72 3.75
CA TYR A 85 2.18 14.75 2.91
C TYR A 85 0.73 14.64 3.36
N THR A 86 -0.07 15.62 2.97
CA THR A 86 -1.51 15.66 3.27
C THR A 86 -2.36 15.36 2.05
N ASP A 87 -1.82 15.50 0.85
CA ASP A 87 -2.61 15.47 -0.37
C ASP A 87 -2.58 14.10 -1.00
N LEU A 88 -3.58 13.82 -1.82
CA LEU A 88 -3.70 12.57 -2.55
C LEU A 88 -3.51 12.84 -4.03
N LEU A 89 -2.45 12.28 -4.61
CA LEU A 89 -2.27 12.21 -6.05
C LEU A 89 -3.00 10.97 -6.58
N ILE A 90 -3.91 11.18 -7.53
CA ILE A 90 -4.68 10.15 -8.20
C ILE A 90 -4.27 10.14 -9.67
N ILE A 91 -3.74 9.00 -10.08
CA ILE A 91 -3.24 8.70 -11.42
C ILE A 91 -4.16 7.61 -11.97
N ASN A 92 -5.05 7.99 -12.89
CA ASN A 92 -6.05 7.09 -13.47
C ASN A 92 -6.00 7.07 -15.01
N PRO A 93 -6.58 6.05 -15.66
CA PRO A 93 -6.49 5.90 -17.12
C PRO A 93 -7.17 7.03 -17.91
N VAL A 94 -8.27 7.57 -17.38
CA VAL A 94 -9.03 8.65 -18.04
C VAL A 94 -8.17 9.92 -18.17
N GLN A 95 -7.54 10.33 -17.08
CA GLN A 95 -6.72 11.55 -17.04
C GLN A 95 -5.35 11.34 -17.68
N ALA A 96 -4.82 10.12 -17.63
CA ALA A 96 -3.63 9.73 -18.38
C ALA A 96 -3.79 9.99 -19.89
N GLY A 97 -4.97 9.70 -20.44
CA GLY A 97 -5.28 9.94 -21.87
C GLY A 97 -5.17 11.41 -22.32
N ILE A 98 -5.14 12.35 -21.37
CA ILE A 98 -5.00 13.79 -21.63
C ILE A 98 -3.82 14.44 -20.89
N ASN A 99 -2.86 13.63 -20.37
CA ASN A 99 -1.71 14.09 -19.59
C ASN A 99 -2.08 14.97 -18.39
N LYS A 100 -3.07 14.52 -17.63
CA LYS A 100 -3.53 15.17 -16.41
C LYS A 100 -3.54 14.20 -15.24
N ALA A 101 -3.39 14.71 -14.03
CA ALA A 101 -3.65 13.96 -12.80
C ALA A 101 -4.61 14.73 -11.89
N ILE A 102 -5.23 14.03 -10.94
CA ILE A 102 -6.08 14.68 -9.92
C ILE A 102 -5.28 14.78 -8.63
N VAL A 103 -5.30 15.97 -8.02
CA VAL A 103 -4.74 16.19 -6.68
C VAL A 103 -5.90 16.57 -5.77
N LEU A 104 -6.12 15.76 -4.74
CA LEU A 104 -7.10 16.02 -3.69
C LEU A 104 -6.40 16.57 -2.45
N ASP A 105 -6.77 17.78 -2.05
CA ASP A 105 -6.44 18.34 -0.76
C ASP A 105 -7.34 17.66 0.29
N SER A 106 -6.73 16.85 1.16
CA SER A 106 -7.48 16.08 2.16
C SER A 106 -8.08 16.94 3.27
N ALA A 107 -7.53 18.14 3.50
CA ALA A 107 -7.96 19.06 4.54
C ALA A 107 -9.19 19.86 4.08
N THR A 108 -9.16 20.40 2.85
CA THR A 108 -10.30 21.16 2.30
C THR A 108 -11.32 20.27 1.58
N LYS A 109 -10.96 19.01 1.28
CA LYS A 109 -11.73 18.06 0.45
C LYS A 109 -12.01 18.61 -0.95
N THR A 110 -11.16 19.51 -1.42
CA THR A 110 -11.24 20.05 -2.79
C THR A 110 -10.23 19.32 -3.66
N HIS A 111 -10.55 19.17 -4.94
CA HIS A 111 -9.64 18.55 -5.90
C HIS A 111 -9.34 19.51 -7.05
N THR A 112 -8.16 19.36 -7.62
CA THR A 112 -7.73 20.08 -8.83
C THR A 112 -7.22 19.08 -9.86
N ILE A 113 -7.29 19.48 -11.13
CA ILE A 113 -6.73 18.72 -12.24
C ILE A 113 -5.47 19.45 -12.70
N VAL A 114 -4.33 18.77 -12.60
CA VAL A 114 -3.00 19.34 -12.86
C VAL A 114 -2.40 18.74 -14.12
N ASP A 115 -1.54 19.50 -14.81
CA ASP A 115 -0.68 18.95 -15.87
C ASP A 115 0.25 17.90 -15.28
N TYR A 116 0.30 16.72 -15.90
CA TYR A 116 1.09 15.61 -15.42
C TYR A 116 1.56 14.76 -16.60
N ASP A 117 2.88 14.66 -16.79
CA ASP A 117 3.45 13.94 -17.92
C ASP A 117 3.52 12.44 -17.62
N TYR A 118 2.69 11.64 -18.28
CA TYR A 118 2.69 10.19 -18.07
C TYR A 118 3.90 9.51 -18.70
N GLY A 119 4.77 10.23 -19.42
CA GLY A 119 6.03 9.69 -19.91
C GLY A 119 5.80 8.51 -20.86
N TYR A 120 5.01 8.72 -21.92
CA TYR A 120 4.74 7.67 -22.91
C TYR A 120 6.07 7.01 -23.36
N PRO A 121 6.23 5.68 -23.20
CA PRO A 121 5.18 4.67 -23.24
C PRO A 121 4.72 4.10 -21.88
N ALA A 122 4.88 4.81 -20.75
CA ALA A 122 4.39 4.30 -19.47
C ALA A 122 2.90 3.94 -19.53
N ASN A 123 2.53 2.82 -18.91
CA ASN A 123 1.15 2.36 -18.86
C ASN A 123 0.75 2.11 -17.41
N ILE A 124 -0.38 2.61 -16.97
CA ILE A 124 -0.75 2.57 -15.54
C ILE A 124 -1.88 1.57 -15.24
N GLU A 125 -2.50 1.04 -16.29
CA GLU A 125 -3.66 0.15 -16.17
C GLU A 125 -3.24 -1.20 -15.60
N ASP A 126 -3.94 -1.65 -14.55
CA ASP A 126 -3.64 -2.92 -13.87
C ASP A 126 -2.16 -3.02 -13.45
N SER A 127 -1.62 -1.92 -12.91
CA SER A 127 -0.23 -1.80 -12.49
C SER A 127 -0.10 -1.87 -10.98
N CYS A 128 0.98 -2.50 -10.50
CA CYS A 128 1.29 -2.50 -9.07
C CYS A 128 1.85 -1.13 -8.68
N SER A 129 1.22 -0.47 -7.70
CA SER A 129 1.66 0.82 -7.20
C SER A 129 2.10 0.72 -5.75
N VAL A 130 3.36 1.04 -5.47
CA VAL A 130 3.94 0.91 -4.11
C VAL A 130 4.92 2.02 -3.80
N VAL A 131 5.07 2.38 -2.52
CA VAL A 131 6.18 3.22 -2.04
C VAL A 131 7.22 2.32 -1.40
N PHE A 132 8.35 2.12 -2.07
CA PHE A 132 9.44 1.28 -1.59
C PHE A 132 10.70 2.11 -1.39
N ARG A 133 11.29 2.03 -0.20
CA ARG A 133 12.46 2.82 0.21
C ARG A 133 12.28 4.32 -0.04
N GLY A 134 11.09 4.84 0.27
CA GLY A 134 10.70 6.25 0.06
C GLY A 134 10.36 6.63 -1.39
N VAL A 135 10.59 5.74 -2.37
CA VAL A 135 10.36 6.01 -3.79
C VAL A 135 9.04 5.37 -4.25
N PRO A 136 8.11 6.15 -4.85
CA PRO A 136 6.89 5.60 -5.42
C PRO A 136 7.17 4.95 -6.79
N TYR A 137 6.88 3.65 -6.90
CA TYR A 137 7.04 2.84 -8.09
C TYR A 137 5.71 2.42 -8.69
N ILE A 138 5.71 2.27 -10.01
CA ILE A 138 4.73 1.55 -10.80
C ILE A 138 5.44 0.35 -11.43
N LEU A 139 4.95 -0.86 -11.14
CA LEU A 139 5.56 -2.12 -11.53
C LEU A 139 4.59 -2.97 -12.35
N GLY A 140 5.02 -3.34 -13.57
CA GLY A 140 4.16 -4.04 -14.52
C GLY A 140 2.91 -3.23 -14.91
N SER A 141 2.12 -3.77 -15.83
CA SER A 141 0.80 -3.26 -16.22
C SER A 141 0.18 -4.17 -17.29
N TYR A 142 -1.07 -3.90 -17.68
CA TYR A 142 -1.77 -4.65 -18.71
C TYR A 142 -1.09 -4.59 -20.10
N TYR A 143 -0.48 -3.47 -20.48
CA TYR A 143 0.18 -3.34 -21.79
C TYR A 143 1.72 -3.37 -21.72
N GLN A 144 2.29 -3.15 -20.55
CA GLN A 144 3.73 -3.14 -20.29
C GLN A 144 4.04 -4.03 -19.10
N TYR A 145 3.82 -5.33 -19.26
CA TYR A 145 3.88 -6.35 -18.21
C TYR A 145 5.16 -6.35 -17.37
N ARG A 146 6.27 -5.81 -17.89
CA ARG A 146 7.58 -5.84 -17.22
C ARG A 146 8.12 -4.47 -16.87
N GLN A 147 7.37 -3.39 -17.08
CA GLN A 147 7.91 -2.06 -16.84
C GLN A 147 8.27 -1.86 -15.36
N ILE A 148 9.23 -0.97 -15.16
CA ILE A 148 9.50 -0.32 -13.89
C ILE A 148 9.41 1.18 -14.18
N ALA A 149 8.58 1.89 -13.45
CA ALA A 149 8.47 3.34 -13.58
C ALA A 149 8.45 4.00 -12.20
N ILE A 150 8.95 5.24 -12.14
CA ILE A 150 9.00 6.05 -10.93
C ILE A 150 8.00 7.19 -11.07
N VAL A 151 7.21 7.39 -10.02
CA VAL A 151 6.24 8.49 -9.95
C VAL A 151 6.93 9.74 -9.40
N GLY A 152 7.23 10.69 -10.27
CA GLY A 152 7.82 11.97 -9.90
C GLY A 152 6.78 13.06 -9.66
N LYS A 153 7.24 14.25 -9.27
CA LYS A 153 6.34 15.40 -9.07
C LYS A 153 5.54 15.78 -10.31
N ASN A 154 6.20 15.79 -11.47
CA ASN A 154 5.66 16.34 -12.71
C ASN A 154 5.27 15.26 -13.71
N GLY A 155 5.34 13.99 -13.33
CA GLY A 155 5.15 12.91 -14.27
C GLY A 155 5.75 11.58 -13.85
N ILE A 156 5.59 10.60 -14.73
CA ILE A 156 6.10 9.24 -14.59
C ILE A 156 7.34 9.09 -15.45
N VAL A 157 8.39 8.49 -14.88
CA VAL A 157 9.64 8.20 -15.60
C VAL A 157 9.81 6.69 -15.68
N VAL A 158 9.66 6.14 -16.88
CA VAL A 158 9.95 4.73 -17.17
C VAL A 158 11.47 4.52 -17.07
N GLN A 159 11.87 3.45 -16.38
CA GLN A 159 13.27 3.07 -16.22
C GLN A 159 13.71 2.19 -17.40
N ASP A 160 15.02 2.18 -17.67
CA ASP A 160 15.60 1.29 -18.69
C ASP A 160 15.60 -0.19 -18.26
N GLU A 161 15.49 -0.44 -16.94
CA GLU A 161 15.39 -1.77 -16.36
C GLU A 161 13.96 -2.32 -16.42
N GLU A 162 13.85 -3.63 -16.57
CA GLU A 162 12.58 -4.35 -16.62
C GLU A 162 12.51 -5.46 -15.56
N LEU A 163 11.29 -5.78 -15.13
CA LEU A 163 11.01 -6.97 -14.35
C LEU A 163 11.35 -8.23 -15.16
N SER A 164 12.00 -9.19 -14.51
CA SER A 164 12.29 -10.51 -15.06
C SER A 164 11.03 -11.35 -15.29
N ILE A 165 9.96 -11.11 -14.52
CA ILE A 165 8.63 -11.71 -14.68
C ILE A 165 7.60 -10.67 -15.12
N PRO A 166 6.60 -11.06 -15.94
CA PRO A 166 5.45 -10.19 -16.18
C PRO A 166 4.61 -10.03 -14.90
N HIS A 167 4.07 -8.84 -14.67
CA HIS A 167 3.16 -8.52 -13.59
C HIS A 167 2.01 -7.65 -14.09
N VAL A 168 0.79 -8.00 -13.66
CA VAL A 168 -0.47 -7.30 -13.96
C VAL A 168 -1.26 -7.32 -12.68
N ASP A 169 -1.24 -6.22 -11.94
CA ASP A 169 -1.96 -6.12 -10.68
C ASP A 169 -3.46 -6.25 -10.90
N GLY A 170 -4.16 -6.77 -9.90
CA GLY A 170 -5.59 -6.96 -9.98
C GLY A 170 -6.04 -8.15 -10.80
N TYR A 171 -5.83 -8.14 -12.12
CA TYR A 171 -6.40 -9.20 -12.97
C TYR A 171 -5.79 -10.57 -12.64
N TYR A 172 -4.48 -10.63 -12.45
CA TYR A 172 -3.77 -11.87 -12.16
C TYR A 172 -2.85 -11.73 -10.95
N GLY A 173 -2.25 -10.56 -10.75
CA GLY A 173 -1.28 -10.33 -9.71
C GLY A 173 -1.81 -9.53 -8.53
N SER A 174 -1.07 -9.58 -7.44
CA SER A 174 -1.17 -8.57 -6.39
C SER A 174 0.20 -8.23 -5.86
N CYS A 175 0.36 -7.02 -5.31
CA CYS A 175 1.63 -6.59 -4.77
C CYS A 175 1.52 -5.89 -3.43
N SER A 176 2.60 -5.99 -2.65
CA SER A 176 2.75 -5.25 -1.39
C SER A 176 4.21 -5.22 -0.97
N VAL A 177 4.61 -4.23 -0.18
CA VAL A 177 5.95 -4.18 0.41
C VAL A 177 6.02 -5.16 1.58
N PHE A 178 6.98 -6.07 1.57
CA PHE A 178 7.19 -7.03 2.65
C PHE A 178 8.67 -7.21 2.95
N ALA A 179 8.98 -7.14 4.25
CA ALA A 179 10.34 -7.02 4.73
C ALA A 179 11.07 -5.87 3.99
N ASP A 180 12.17 -6.17 3.32
CA ASP A 180 12.95 -5.21 2.53
C ASP A 180 12.85 -5.53 1.03
N SER A 181 11.63 -5.74 0.54
CA SER A 181 11.36 -5.95 -0.90
C SER A 181 9.91 -5.66 -1.26
N VAL A 182 9.64 -5.50 -2.56
CA VAL A 182 8.26 -5.52 -3.08
C VAL A 182 7.90 -6.95 -3.47
N SER A 183 6.82 -7.47 -2.91
CA SER A 183 6.27 -8.77 -3.29
C SER A 183 5.38 -8.61 -4.50
N LEU A 184 5.63 -9.39 -5.55
CA LEU A 184 4.89 -9.45 -6.79
C LEU A 184 4.33 -10.87 -6.91
N CYS A 185 3.08 -11.04 -6.49
CA CYS A 185 2.43 -12.33 -6.35
C CYS A 185 1.45 -12.61 -7.49
N PHE A 186 1.14 -13.89 -7.66
CA PHE A 186 0.01 -14.46 -8.42
C PHE A 186 0.01 -14.24 -9.93
N TYR A 187 1.07 -13.65 -10.50
CA TYR A 187 1.13 -13.33 -11.92
C TYR A 187 0.78 -14.49 -12.88
N THR A 188 0.35 -14.12 -14.09
CA THR A 188 -0.32 -14.97 -15.09
C THR A 188 0.18 -16.42 -15.17
N GLY A 189 -0.74 -17.36 -14.91
CA GLY A 189 -0.57 -18.80 -15.11
C GLY A 189 -0.03 -19.58 -13.92
N LEU A 190 0.40 -18.89 -12.85
CA LEU A 190 0.91 -19.55 -11.64
C LEU A 190 0.06 -19.32 -10.40
N GLY A 191 -0.78 -18.27 -10.32
CA GLY A 191 -1.90 -18.07 -9.37
C GLY A 191 -1.59 -18.13 -7.87
N LYS A 192 -0.42 -18.64 -7.48
CA LYS A 192 0.01 -19.00 -6.14
C LYS A 192 1.43 -18.57 -5.83
N SER A 193 2.25 -18.41 -6.87
CA SER A 193 3.66 -18.08 -6.75
C SER A 193 3.87 -16.60 -6.47
N CYS A 194 4.97 -16.27 -5.82
CA CYS A 194 5.39 -14.91 -5.56
C CYS A 194 6.87 -14.71 -5.89
N ASN A 195 7.20 -13.49 -6.29
CA ASN A 195 8.57 -13.03 -6.45
C ASN A 195 8.79 -11.79 -5.58
N SER A 196 9.98 -11.65 -4.99
CA SER A 196 10.42 -10.38 -4.43
C SER A 196 11.11 -9.57 -5.51
N TRP A 197 10.98 -8.26 -5.49
CA TRP A 197 11.72 -7.32 -6.32
C TRP A 197 12.39 -6.27 -5.44
N ARG A 198 13.61 -5.91 -5.81
CA ARG A 198 14.36 -4.77 -5.28
C ARG A 198 14.99 -4.01 -6.45
N PRO A 199 15.01 -2.66 -6.43
CA PRO A 199 15.75 -1.87 -7.41
C PRO A 199 17.22 -2.33 -7.45
N GLU A 200 17.82 -2.39 -8.64
CA GLU A 200 19.23 -2.77 -8.88
C GLU A 200 19.64 -4.21 -8.52
N GLU A 201 18.95 -4.86 -7.59
CA GLU A 201 19.21 -6.27 -7.19
C GLU A 201 18.39 -7.28 -8.01
N GLY A 202 17.26 -6.86 -8.59
CA GLY A 202 16.43 -7.69 -9.44
C GLY A 202 15.34 -8.46 -8.67
N GLN A 203 15.08 -9.71 -9.07
CA GLN A 203 13.97 -10.50 -8.53
C GLN A 203 14.40 -11.89 -8.05
N ASP A 204 13.83 -12.31 -6.93
CA ASP A 204 13.98 -13.67 -6.38
C ASP A 204 12.61 -14.37 -6.30
N VAL A 205 12.62 -15.70 -6.31
CA VAL A 205 11.40 -16.51 -6.12
C VAL A 205 11.20 -16.77 -4.63
N PHE A 206 9.95 -16.71 -4.16
CA PHE A 206 9.61 -17.03 -2.78
C PHE A 206 9.91 -18.50 -2.44
N ALA A 207 10.11 -18.77 -1.15
CA ALA A 207 10.38 -20.12 -0.67
C ALA A 207 9.17 -21.05 -0.76
N ALA A 208 7.96 -20.50 -0.76
CA ALA A 208 6.71 -21.25 -0.82
C ALA A 208 5.65 -20.55 -1.66
N ASP A 209 4.86 -21.36 -2.37
CA ASP A 209 3.61 -20.94 -3.01
C ASP A 209 2.47 -20.87 -1.98
N SER A 210 1.45 -20.04 -2.25
CA SER A 210 0.21 -20.04 -1.48
C SER A 210 -0.54 -21.37 -1.60
N ASN A 211 -1.46 -21.61 -0.66
CA ASN A 211 -2.22 -22.86 -0.61
C ASN A 211 -3.30 -22.89 -1.71
N VAL A 212 -3.94 -21.75 -1.99
CA VAL A 212 -4.93 -21.57 -3.07
C VAL A 212 -4.56 -20.44 -4.05
N SER A 213 -5.24 -20.40 -5.20
CA SER A 213 -4.99 -19.40 -6.24
C SER A 213 -5.63 -18.07 -5.87
N HIS A 214 -4.96 -16.96 -6.10
CA HIS A 214 -5.41 -15.63 -5.70
C HIS A 214 -5.58 -14.67 -6.91
N ASP A 215 -6.09 -15.18 -8.04
CA ASP A 215 -6.43 -14.32 -9.19
C ASP A 215 -7.53 -13.33 -8.76
N TRP A 216 -7.44 -12.05 -9.11
CA TRP A 216 -8.38 -11.01 -8.61
C TRP A 216 -8.41 -10.86 -7.09
N ALA A 217 -7.37 -11.30 -6.38
CA ALA A 217 -7.19 -10.98 -4.97
C ALA A 217 -6.53 -9.60 -4.79
N SER A 218 -6.53 -9.13 -3.55
CA SER A 218 -5.71 -8.01 -3.10
C SER A 218 -4.81 -8.49 -1.97
N MET A 219 -3.66 -7.84 -1.81
CA MET A 219 -2.64 -8.19 -0.84
C MET A 219 -2.16 -6.95 -0.10
N VAL A 220 -1.88 -7.12 1.19
CA VAL A 220 -1.35 -6.09 2.07
C VAL A 220 -0.31 -6.69 2.99
N THR A 221 0.52 -5.85 3.59
CA THR A 221 1.33 -6.25 4.74
C THR A 221 0.64 -5.85 6.03
N PHE A 222 0.55 -6.81 6.95
CA PHE A 222 -0.06 -6.63 8.25
C PHE A 222 0.76 -7.39 9.29
N GLN A 223 1.20 -6.70 10.35
CA GLN A 223 1.97 -7.30 11.46
C GLN A 223 3.17 -8.14 10.99
N ASN A 224 3.95 -7.60 10.04
CA ASN A 224 5.11 -8.27 9.44
C ASN A 224 4.80 -9.58 8.72
N GLN A 225 3.59 -9.72 8.17
CA GLN A 225 3.18 -10.82 7.31
C GLN A 225 2.54 -10.25 6.04
N LEU A 226 2.74 -10.92 4.90
CA LEU A 226 1.87 -10.67 3.75
C LEU A 226 0.53 -11.33 4.01
N VAL A 227 -0.55 -10.66 3.64
CA VAL A 227 -1.90 -11.17 3.76
C VAL A 227 -2.56 -11.11 2.39
N ALA A 228 -2.95 -12.27 1.87
CA ALA A 228 -3.74 -12.39 0.66
C ALA A 228 -5.17 -12.78 1.04
N VAL A 229 -6.15 -12.06 0.49
CA VAL A 229 -7.58 -12.31 0.76
C VAL A 229 -8.30 -12.64 -0.53
N GLY A 230 -9.16 -13.66 -0.51
CA GLY A 230 -10.06 -13.96 -1.61
C GLY A 230 -9.36 -14.35 -2.91
N GLY A 231 -10.02 -14.11 -4.03
CA GLY A 231 -9.55 -14.44 -5.37
C GLY A 231 -10.20 -15.69 -5.96
N CYS A 232 -9.72 -16.07 -7.14
CA CYS A 232 -10.30 -17.15 -7.91
C CYS A 232 -9.24 -18.09 -8.50
N ASN A 233 -9.68 -19.29 -8.85
CA ASN A 233 -8.93 -20.30 -9.57
C ASN A 233 -9.75 -20.78 -10.77
N GLY A 234 -9.42 -20.30 -11.97
CA GLY A 234 -10.13 -20.71 -13.19
C GLY A 234 -11.64 -20.46 -13.14
N GLY A 235 -12.05 -19.37 -12.48
CA GLY A 235 -13.46 -18.98 -12.29
C GLY A 235 -14.16 -19.55 -11.07
N ILE A 236 -13.50 -20.37 -10.25
CA ILE A 236 -13.99 -20.78 -8.94
C ILE A 236 -13.39 -19.85 -7.90
N CYS A 237 -14.22 -18.97 -7.33
CA CYS A 237 -13.79 -17.97 -6.37
C CYS A 237 -13.97 -18.46 -4.93
N HIS A 238 -13.24 -17.84 -4.00
CA HIS A 238 -13.29 -18.20 -2.58
C HIS A 238 -13.12 -16.99 -1.67
N ASN A 239 -13.26 -17.23 -0.37
CA ASN A 239 -13.16 -16.25 0.71
C ASN A 239 -11.99 -16.51 1.67
N ASN A 240 -11.04 -17.36 1.27
CA ASN A 240 -9.89 -17.72 2.07
C ASN A 240 -8.99 -16.51 2.34
N VAL A 241 -8.37 -16.51 3.51
CA VAL A 241 -7.33 -15.57 3.91
C VAL A 241 -6.06 -16.38 4.18
N GLU A 242 -4.95 -15.97 3.59
CA GLU A 242 -3.65 -16.60 3.83
C GLU A 242 -2.62 -15.57 4.31
N PHE A 243 -1.79 -16.00 5.26
CA PHE A 243 -0.70 -15.22 5.85
C PHE A 243 0.64 -15.86 5.49
N TYR A 244 1.57 -15.07 4.96
CA TYR A 244 2.96 -15.47 4.71
C TYR A 244 3.88 -14.86 5.76
N ASP A 245 4.68 -15.70 6.43
CA ASP A 245 5.62 -15.29 7.48
C ASP A 245 7.06 -15.06 6.97
N GLY A 246 7.28 -15.13 5.67
CA GLY A 246 8.63 -15.12 5.07
C GLY A 246 9.14 -16.50 4.68
N SER A 247 8.45 -17.58 5.09
CA SER A 247 8.83 -18.97 4.78
C SER A 247 7.66 -19.82 4.30
N ILE A 248 6.49 -19.71 4.93
CA ILE A 248 5.31 -20.54 4.63
C ILE A 248 4.03 -19.70 4.56
N TRP A 249 3.07 -20.16 3.76
CA TRP A 249 1.70 -19.65 3.74
C TRP A 249 0.81 -20.48 4.67
N SER A 250 0.02 -19.79 5.49
CA SER A 250 -0.91 -20.41 6.44
C SER A 250 -2.30 -19.80 6.36
N PHE A 251 -3.34 -20.61 6.53
CA PHE A 251 -4.71 -20.12 6.53
C PHE A 251 -5.03 -19.32 7.81
N GLY A 252 -5.71 -18.19 7.63
CA GLY A 252 -6.38 -17.46 8.69
C GLY A 252 -7.89 -17.66 8.70
N GLU A 253 -8.60 -16.80 9.44
CA GLU A 253 -10.07 -16.77 9.44
C GLU A 253 -10.58 -16.28 8.08
N SER A 254 -11.40 -17.10 7.41
CA SER A 254 -12.01 -16.72 6.14
C SER A 254 -12.94 -15.52 6.30
N VAL A 255 -13.08 -14.73 5.23
CA VAL A 255 -14.02 -13.62 5.18
C VAL A 255 -15.45 -14.18 5.27
N PRO A 256 -16.38 -13.60 6.07
CA PRO A 256 -17.73 -14.11 6.27
C PRO A 256 -18.67 -13.79 5.09
N LEU A 257 -18.22 -14.13 3.88
CA LEU A 257 -18.89 -14.02 2.59
C LEU A 257 -18.73 -15.35 1.85
N GLU A 258 -19.59 -15.65 0.87
CA GLU A 258 -19.47 -16.89 0.08
C GLU A 258 -18.19 -16.89 -0.77
N GLU A 259 -17.91 -15.75 -1.41
CA GLU A 259 -16.72 -15.50 -2.22
C GLU A 259 -16.38 -14.00 -2.19
N ILE A 260 -15.11 -13.68 -2.46
CA ILE A 260 -14.65 -12.29 -2.59
C ILE A 260 -13.47 -12.19 -3.55
N TYR A 261 -13.56 -11.29 -4.53
CA TYR A 261 -12.52 -11.00 -5.52
C TYR A 261 -12.75 -9.59 -6.08
N SER A 262 -11.78 -9.01 -6.79
CA SER A 262 -11.85 -7.64 -7.32
C SER A 262 -12.11 -6.56 -6.25
N HIS A 263 -11.58 -6.78 -5.04
CA HIS A 263 -11.73 -5.92 -3.87
C HIS A 263 -10.44 -5.14 -3.59
N ALA A 264 -10.53 -4.14 -2.73
CA ALA A 264 -9.37 -3.42 -2.22
C ALA A 264 -9.13 -3.78 -0.75
N LEU A 265 -7.86 -3.87 -0.37
CA LEU A 265 -7.44 -3.98 1.02
C LEU A 265 -6.64 -2.75 1.43
N THR A 266 -6.82 -2.34 2.68
CA THR A 266 -5.88 -1.44 3.37
C THR A 266 -5.61 -1.95 4.77
N THR A 267 -4.59 -1.41 5.43
CA THR A 267 -4.21 -1.79 6.79
C THR A 267 -3.91 -0.58 7.63
N ASP A 268 -4.05 -0.75 8.94
CA ASP A 268 -3.40 0.07 9.95
C ASP A 268 -2.63 -0.83 10.93
N GLN A 269 -2.20 -0.29 12.06
CA GLN A 269 -1.44 -1.02 13.08
C GLN A 269 -2.19 -2.23 13.66
N GLU A 270 -3.52 -2.20 13.66
CA GLU A 270 -4.35 -3.15 14.41
C GLU A 270 -5.30 -3.95 13.53
N SER A 271 -5.59 -3.47 12.32
CA SER A 271 -6.66 -3.99 11.49
C SER A 271 -6.30 -4.09 10.01
N ILE A 272 -6.97 -5.04 9.36
CA ILE A 272 -7.08 -5.10 7.90
C ILE A 272 -8.50 -4.68 7.53
N TYR A 273 -8.63 -3.81 6.54
CA TYR A 273 -9.90 -3.33 6.03
C TYR A 273 -10.12 -3.85 4.62
N LEU A 274 -11.32 -4.35 4.37
CA LEU A 274 -11.75 -4.85 3.07
C LEU A 274 -12.85 -3.96 2.54
N PHE A 275 -12.62 -3.41 1.35
CA PHE A 275 -13.53 -2.52 0.65
C PHE A 275 -13.96 -3.10 -0.68
N SER A 276 -15.27 -3.15 -0.88
CA SER A 276 -15.89 -3.54 -2.15
C SER A 276 -15.43 -4.92 -2.65
N GLY A 277 -15.78 -5.25 -3.89
CA GLY A 277 -15.49 -6.53 -4.52
C GLY A 277 -16.71 -7.16 -5.17
N LEU A 278 -16.47 -8.13 -6.02
CA LEU A 278 -17.51 -8.99 -6.58
C LEU A 278 -17.92 -10.01 -5.51
N THR A 279 -19.03 -9.69 -4.85
CA THR A 279 -19.62 -10.49 -3.77
C THR A 279 -21.11 -10.18 -3.63
N SER A 280 -21.80 -10.86 -2.72
CA SER A 280 -23.23 -10.69 -2.46
C SER A 280 -23.59 -9.39 -1.74
N ASN A 281 -22.65 -8.79 -1.00
CA ASN A 281 -22.85 -7.53 -0.26
C ASN A 281 -21.66 -6.57 -0.48
N PRO A 282 -21.47 -6.09 -1.70
CA PRO A 282 -20.28 -5.35 -2.14
C PRO A 282 -20.20 -3.93 -1.57
N GLU A 283 -21.27 -3.42 -0.96
CA GLU A 283 -21.23 -2.14 -0.24
C GLU A 283 -20.65 -2.28 1.17
N ASN A 284 -20.58 -3.49 1.73
CA ASN A 284 -20.10 -3.69 3.09
C ASN A 284 -18.60 -3.43 3.19
N VAL A 285 -18.21 -2.71 4.24
CA VAL A 285 -16.82 -2.59 4.66
C VAL A 285 -16.60 -3.57 5.81
N LEU A 286 -15.64 -4.48 5.64
CA LEU A 286 -15.27 -5.45 6.66
C LEU A 286 -13.93 -5.08 7.30
N ARG A 287 -13.80 -5.40 8.58
CA ARG A 287 -12.58 -5.22 9.36
C ARG A 287 -12.17 -6.55 9.98
N TYR A 288 -10.92 -6.95 9.73
CA TYR A 288 -10.24 -8.00 10.48
C TYR A 288 -9.51 -7.38 11.65
N GLN A 289 -9.87 -7.77 12.87
CA GLN A 289 -9.20 -7.33 14.09
C GLN A 289 -9.28 -8.46 15.12
N ASN A 290 -8.20 -8.67 15.88
CA ASN A 290 -8.13 -9.70 16.92
C ASN A 290 -8.53 -11.11 16.43
N GLY A 291 -8.11 -11.47 15.21
CA GLY A 291 -8.38 -12.79 14.65
C GLY A 291 -9.77 -12.96 14.01
N THR A 292 -10.60 -11.92 13.96
CA THR A 292 -12.00 -12.04 13.52
C THR A 292 -12.40 -10.94 12.53
N TRP A 293 -13.26 -11.30 11.57
CA TRP A 293 -13.89 -10.37 10.65
C TRP A 293 -15.21 -9.83 11.19
N SER A 294 -15.46 -8.54 10.98
CA SER A 294 -16.72 -7.89 11.33
C SER A 294 -17.09 -6.84 10.29
N THR A 295 -18.39 -6.69 9.99
CA THR A 295 -18.87 -5.57 9.19
C THR A 295 -18.91 -4.31 10.05
N ILE A 296 -18.20 -3.26 9.62
CA ILE A 296 -18.12 -2.00 10.36
C ILE A 296 -19.00 -0.90 9.76
N GLY A 297 -19.41 -1.05 8.49
CA GLY A 297 -20.26 -0.08 7.82
C GLY A 297 -20.48 -0.40 6.36
N LYS A 298 -20.95 0.61 5.62
CA LYS A 298 -21.28 0.50 4.19
C LYS A 298 -20.79 1.73 3.42
N LEU A 299 -20.28 1.51 2.21
CA LEU A 299 -20.01 2.56 1.22
C LEU A 299 -21.33 3.15 0.68
N LEU A 300 -21.26 4.38 0.17
CA LEU A 300 -22.40 5.12 -0.39
C LEU A 300 -22.60 4.81 -1.88
N ASP A 301 -21.50 4.71 -2.63
CA ASP A 301 -21.46 4.34 -4.03
C ASP A 301 -21.11 2.85 -4.16
N THR A 302 -22.09 2.09 -4.60
CA THR A 302 -21.97 0.65 -4.68
C THR A 302 -21.38 0.17 -5.99
N ARG A 303 -20.89 1.03 -6.89
CA ARG A 303 -20.43 0.57 -8.22
C ARG A 303 -19.25 -0.40 -8.11
N TYR A 304 -19.43 -1.56 -8.75
CA TYR A 304 -19.19 -2.84 -8.10
C TYR A 304 -17.82 -3.50 -8.31
N TRP A 305 -16.88 -2.95 -9.07
CA TRP A 305 -15.68 -3.73 -9.46
C TRP A 305 -14.38 -2.95 -9.33
N ASN A 306 -13.36 -3.60 -8.77
CA ASN A 306 -11.96 -3.20 -8.84
C ASN A 306 -11.75 -1.77 -8.32
N ASN A 307 -12.20 -1.54 -7.09
CA ASN A 307 -11.92 -0.28 -6.42
C ASN A 307 -10.42 -0.20 -6.15
N SER A 308 -9.90 1.01 -6.20
CA SER A 308 -8.62 1.31 -5.58
C SER A 308 -8.88 1.84 -4.17
N ALA A 309 -7.95 1.60 -3.25
CA ALA A 309 -8.00 2.15 -1.90
C ALA A 309 -6.62 2.60 -1.43
N ILE A 310 -6.57 3.67 -0.63
CA ILE A 310 -5.38 4.10 0.08
C ILE A 310 -5.75 4.52 1.50
N GLN A 311 -4.95 4.10 2.48
CA GLN A 311 -5.07 4.51 3.87
C GLN A 311 -4.23 5.76 4.12
N LEU A 312 -4.87 6.82 4.63
CA LEU A 312 -4.26 8.05 5.10
C LEU A 312 -4.65 8.28 6.57
N GLY A 313 -3.80 7.83 7.49
CA GLY A 313 -4.06 7.88 8.93
C GLY A 313 -5.30 7.07 9.28
N HIS A 314 -6.31 7.71 9.87
CA HIS A 314 -7.59 7.09 10.23
C HIS A 314 -8.63 7.07 9.09
N PHE A 315 -8.24 7.57 7.91
CA PHE A 315 -9.13 7.66 6.75
C PHE A 315 -8.70 6.69 5.67
N VAL A 316 -9.68 6.12 4.96
CA VAL A 316 -9.47 5.41 3.71
C VAL A 316 -10.14 6.19 2.60
N TYR A 317 -9.40 6.40 1.51
CA TYR A 317 -9.96 6.93 0.28
C TYR A 317 -10.14 5.75 -0.67
N THR A 318 -11.38 5.50 -1.09
CA THR A 318 -11.70 4.37 -1.96
C THR A 318 -12.84 4.70 -2.91
N GLY A 319 -12.83 4.06 -4.08
CA GLY A 319 -13.99 4.04 -4.96
C GLY A 319 -13.65 3.56 -6.37
N ARG A 320 -14.54 3.89 -7.30
CA ARG A 320 -14.41 3.61 -8.75
C ARG A 320 -14.72 4.85 -9.59
N CYS A 321 -16.00 5.22 -9.71
CA CYS A 321 -16.42 6.41 -10.46
C CYS A 321 -16.62 7.64 -9.58
N SER A 322 -16.66 7.44 -8.27
CA SER A 322 -16.63 8.45 -7.23
C SER A 322 -15.52 8.08 -6.24
N LEU A 323 -15.07 9.06 -5.45
CA LEU A 323 -14.15 8.84 -4.34
C LEU A 323 -14.90 9.08 -3.04
N GLU A 324 -14.86 8.09 -2.16
CA GLU A 324 -15.35 8.19 -0.80
C GLU A 324 -14.19 8.30 0.18
N LYS A 325 -14.37 9.15 1.18
CA LYS A 325 -13.55 9.20 2.39
C LYS A 325 -14.25 8.43 3.50
N VAL A 326 -13.64 7.35 3.94
CA VAL A 326 -14.15 6.46 4.99
C VAL A 326 -13.34 6.66 6.26
N THR A 327 -13.99 6.96 7.38
CA THR A 327 -13.37 6.94 8.71
C THR A 327 -13.56 5.55 9.29
N VAL A 328 -12.45 4.87 9.61
CA VAL A 328 -12.47 3.46 10.04
C VAL A 328 -12.17 3.25 11.53
N VAL A 329 -11.68 4.28 12.22
CA VAL A 329 -11.36 4.27 13.65
C VAL A 329 -12.50 4.91 14.45
N GLU A 330 -12.73 4.41 15.68
CA GLU A 330 -13.80 4.80 16.63
C GLU A 330 -15.23 4.56 16.15
N LYS A 331 -15.65 5.24 15.08
CA LYS A 331 -16.98 5.17 14.50
C LYS A 331 -16.90 5.25 12.98
N PHE A 332 -17.42 4.22 12.33
CA PHE A 332 -17.55 4.19 10.88
C PHE A 332 -18.35 5.39 10.38
N GLN A 333 -17.75 6.14 9.46
CA GLN A 333 -18.40 7.20 8.70
C GLN A 333 -17.90 7.14 7.27
N THR A 334 -18.76 7.49 6.32
CA THR A 334 -18.37 7.64 4.93
C THR A 334 -18.98 8.90 4.34
N GLU A 335 -18.24 9.57 3.46
CA GLU A 335 -18.69 10.73 2.69
C GLU A 335 -18.09 10.69 1.29
N VAL A 336 -18.84 11.15 0.29
CA VAL A 336 -18.33 11.31 -1.07
C VAL A 336 -17.54 12.62 -1.16
N VAL A 337 -16.27 12.54 -1.54
CA VAL A 337 -15.37 13.70 -1.73
C VAL A 337 -15.20 14.09 -3.19
N ILE A 338 -15.34 13.14 -4.12
CA ILE A 338 -15.43 13.40 -5.56
C ILE A 338 -16.62 12.64 -6.09
N SER A 339 -17.65 13.33 -6.57
CA SER A 339 -18.85 12.72 -7.12
C SER A 339 -18.67 12.30 -8.58
N ASP A 340 -19.43 11.30 -9.02
CA ASP A 340 -19.57 11.02 -10.45
C ASP A 340 -20.45 12.08 -11.11
N GLU A 341 -19.85 12.91 -11.96
CA GLU A 341 -20.54 13.94 -12.73
C GLU A 341 -21.19 13.39 -14.02
N GLY A 342 -21.29 12.07 -14.14
CA GLY A 342 -21.82 11.37 -15.30
C GLY A 342 -20.70 10.93 -16.23
N GLY A 343 -20.56 9.63 -16.43
CA GLY A 343 -19.56 9.05 -17.34
C GLY A 343 -18.23 8.67 -16.68
N CYS A 344 -18.17 8.51 -15.35
CA CYS A 344 -17.03 7.90 -14.65
C CYS A 344 -15.67 8.58 -14.94
N GLN A 345 -15.62 9.91 -14.90
CA GLN A 345 -14.40 10.68 -15.19
C GLN A 345 -13.23 10.39 -14.23
N LEU A 346 -13.52 9.80 -13.06
CA LEU A 346 -12.53 9.46 -12.04
C LEU A 346 -11.94 8.05 -12.23
N ASP A 347 -12.55 7.18 -13.05
CA ASP A 347 -12.30 5.73 -13.17
C ASP A 347 -11.09 5.19 -12.39
N LEU A 348 -11.32 4.81 -11.12
CA LEU A 348 -10.31 4.29 -10.20
C LEU A 348 -10.12 2.77 -10.33
N TYR A 349 -10.47 2.19 -11.47
CA TYR A 349 -10.18 0.80 -11.78
C TYR A 349 -8.66 0.58 -11.78
N TYR A 350 -8.14 -0.05 -10.72
CA TYR A 350 -6.69 -0.22 -10.46
C TYR A 350 -5.85 1.05 -10.70
N ALA A 351 -6.38 2.19 -10.25
CA ALA A 351 -5.69 3.46 -10.34
C ALA A 351 -4.62 3.59 -9.25
N THR A 352 -3.50 4.20 -9.60
CA THR A 352 -2.46 4.55 -8.66
C THR A 352 -2.94 5.72 -7.79
N MET A 353 -2.97 5.50 -6.48
CA MET A 353 -3.28 6.51 -5.48
C MET A 353 -2.10 6.62 -4.53
N LEU A 354 -1.57 7.82 -4.34
CA LEU A 354 -0.34 8.05 -3.57
C LEU A 354 -0.44 9.30 -2.70
N GLU A 355 0.13 9.22 -1.51
CA GLU A 355 0.43 10.40 -0.70
C GLU A 355 1.34 11.36 -1.45
N PHE A 356 0.97 12.63 -1.42
CA PHE A 356 1.63 13.71 -2.12
C PHE A 356 1.82 14.93 -1.20
N PRO A 357 2.96 15.62 -1.25
CA PRO A 357 3.20 16.76 -0.38
C PRO A 357 2.48 18.02 -0.85
N ASN A 358 1.92 18.76 0.11
CA ASN A 358 1.07 19.94 -0.10
C ASN A 358 1.81 21.12 -0.76
N SER A 359 3.14 21.20 -0.57
CA SER A 359 3.98 22.32 -1.03
C SER A 359 4.22 22.39 -2.55
N LEU A 360 3.54 21.55 -3.34
CA LEU A 360 3.93 21.31 -4.73
C LEU A 360 3.04 21.95 -5.80
N PHE A 361 1.86 22.48 -5.47
CA PHE A 361 0.94 23.11 -6.44
C PHE A 361 0.45 24.51 -6.04
#